data_AF-A0A970CW25-F1
#
_entry.id   AF-A0A970CW25-F1
#
_cell.length_a   1.000
_cell.length_b   1.000
_cell.length_c   1.000
_cell.angle_alpha   90.00
_cell.angle_beta   90.00
_cell.angle_gamma   90.00
#
_symmetry.space_group_name_H-M   'P 1'
#
loop_
_entity.id
_entity.type
_entity.pdbx_description
1 polymer ?
#
loop_
_entity_poly.entity_id
_entity_poly.type
_entity_poly.pdbx_seq_one_letter_code
_entity_poly.pdbx_strand_id
1 'polypeptide(L)' 'IKEFAVRNAISCNTVETLEEATKEAYKSSKPGDIVLLSPACASWDQFKDFEIRGNMFKEYIRNLNSTGLS' A
#
# COMPACT_ATOMS: atom_id res chain seq x y z
N ILE A 1 -14.82 -3.60 -3.25
CA ILE A 1 -14.09 -2.55 -2.47
C ILE A 1 -14.31 -1.16 -3.07
N LYS A 2 -13.99 -0.92 -4.35
CA LYS A 2 -14.18 0.40 -5.00
C LYS A 2 -15.62 0.95 -4.91
N GLU A 3 -16.60 0.14 -5.28
CA GLU A 3 -18.02 0.53 -5.17
C GLU A 3 -18.45 0.85 -3.74
N PHE A 4 -17.95 0.09 -2.76
CA PHE A 4 -18.21 0.34 -1.35
C PHE A 4 -17.61 1.68 -0.91
N ALA A 5 -16.37 1.98 -1.31
CA ALA A 5 -15.72 3.25 -1.00
C ALA A 5 -16.48 4.44 -1.60
N VAL A 6 -16.87 4.36 -2.87
CA VAL A 6 -17.67 5.39 -3.55
C VAL A 6 -19.00 5.63 -2.84
N ARG A 7 -19.74 4.56 -2.51
CA ARG A 7 -21.03 4.67 -1.82
C ARG A 7 -20.94 5.33 -0.44
N ASN A 8 -19.80 5.19 0.24
CA ASN A 8 -19.59 5.73 1.58
C ASN A 8 -18.73 7.00 1.60
N ALA A 9 -18.47 7.61 0.45
CA ALA A 9 -17.60 8.78 0.30
C ALA A 9 -16.20 8.61 0.95
N ILE A 10 -15.68 7.38 0.93
CA ILE A 10 -14.33 7.07 1.40
C ILE A 10 -13.35 7.33 0.25
N SER A 11 -12.36 8.17 0.48
CA SER A 11 -11.27 8.39 -0.49
C SER A 11 -10.58 7.07 -0.81
N CYS A 12 -10.55 6.67 -2.08
CA CYS A 12 -9.88 5.46 -2.52
C CYS A 12 -9.13 5.69 -3.84
N ASN A 13 -7.86 5.30 -3.86
CA ASN A 13 -7.04 5.30 -5.06
C ASN A 13 -6.78 3.86 -5.49
N THR A 14 -6.95 3.59 -6.77
CA THR A 14 -6.64 2.28 -7.38
C THR A 14 -5.34 2.40 -8.16
N VAL A 15 -4.43 1.46 -7.93
CA VAL A 15 -3.12 1.35 -8.58
C VAL A 15 -2.88 -0.10 -8.93
N GLU A 16 -1.92 -0.36 -9.81
CA GLU A 16 -1.70 -1.68 -10.39
C GLU A 16 -0.68 -2.51 -9.60
N THR A 17 0.21 -1.86 -8.86
CA THR A 17 1.31 -2.54 -8.15
C THR A 17 1.36 -2.24 -6.65
N LEU A 18 1.95 -3.15 -5.87
CA LEU A 18 2.19 -2.96 -4.44
C LEU A 18 3.15 -1.79 -4.16
N GLU A 19 4.12 -1.56 -5.03
CA GLU A 19 5.06 -0.44 -4.92
C GLU A 19 4.35 0.90 -5.04
N GLU A 20 3.52 1.07 -6.08
CA GLU A 20 2.71 2.27 -6.26
C GLU A 20 1.74 2.47 -5.09
N ALA A 21 1.10 1.40 -4.62
CA ALA A 21 0.18 1.47 -3.47
C ALA A 21 0.90 1.95 -2.21
N THR A 22 2.12 1.44 -1.98
CA THR A 22 2.95 1.83 -0.83
C THR A 22 3.37 3.29 -0.93
N LYS A 23 3.78 3.74 -2.12
CA LYS A 23 4.19 5.13 -2.38
C LYS A 23 3.03 6.12 -2.20
N GLU A 24 1.85 5.81 -2.74
CA GLU A 24 0.67 6.66 -2.62
C GLU A 24 0.14 6.71 -1.19
N ALA A 25 0.17 5.58 -0.47
CA ALA A 25 -0.17 5.54 0.96
C ALA A 25 0.78 6.40 1.80
N TYR A 26 2.10 6.31 1.55
CA TYR A 26 3.10 7.11 2.25
C TYR A 26 2.90 8.61 2.00
N LYS A 27 2.76 9.03 0.74
CA LYS A 27 2.50 10.44 0.38
C LYS A 27 1.22 11.00 1.02
N SER A 28 0.20 10.16 1.19
CA SER A 28 -1.08 10.55 1.76
C SER A 28 -1.08 10.55 3.30
N SER A 29 -0.05 9.95 3.92
CA SER A 29 0.10 9.85 5.36
C SER A 29 0.85 11.04 5.97
N LYS A 30 0.62 11.30 7.25
CA LYS A 30 1.32 12.30 8.05
C LYS A 30 2.05 11.63 9.22
N PRO A 31 3.04 12.31 9.82
CA PRO A 31 3.66 11.82 11.06
C PRO A 31 2.59 11.51 12.13
N GLY A 32 2.60 10.28 12.64
CA GLY A 32 1.61 9.78 13.60
C GLY A 32 0.50 8.91 13.00
N ASP A 33 0.33 8.90 11.67
CA ASP A 33 -0.63 8.02 11.01
C ASP A 33 -0.12 6.56 10.95
N ILE A 34 -1.06 5.62 10.87
CA ILE A 34 -0.76 4.19 10.70
C ILE A 34 -1.13 3.77 9.28
N VAL A 35 -0.15 3.24 8.55
CA VAL A 35 -0.35 2.61 7.24
C VAL A 35 -0.39 1.09 7.40
N LEU A 36 -1.52 0.46 7.07
CA LEU A 36 -1.73 -0.99 7.20
C LEU A 36 -1.84 -1.66 5.83
N LEU A 37 -1.01 -2.68 5.59
CA LEU A 37 -1.18 -3.61 4.48
C LEU A 37 -2.08 -4.77 4.91
N SER A 38 -3.34 -4.78 4.47
CA SER A 38 -4.31 -5.85 4.75
C SER A 38 -5.05 -6.27 3.49
N PRO A 39 -4.47 -7.13 2.63
CA PRO A 39 -5.18 -7.63 1.46
C PRO A 39 -6.34 -8.54 1.89
N ALA A 40 -7.51 -8.34 1.30
CA ALA A 40 -8.70 -9.13 1.61
C ALA A 40 -8.68 -10.56 1.01
N CYS A 41 -7.64 -10.95 0.26
CA CYS A 41 -7.52 -12.28 -0.34
C CYS A 41 -6.05 -12.72 -0.53
N ALA A 42 -5.83 -14.02 -0.50
CA ALA A 42 -4.52 -14.69 -0.53
C ALA A 42 -3.75 -14.56 -1.85
N SER A 43 -4.45 -14.26 -2.93
CA SER A 43 -3.91 -14.34 -4.29
C SER A 43 -4.08 -13.00 -4.99
N TRP A 44 -3.00 -12.24 -5.08
CA TRP A 44 -2.73 -11.53 -6.32
C TRP A 44 -1.78 -12.44 -7.06
N ASP A 45 -2.12 -12.87 -8.29
CA ASP A 45 -1.37 -13.84 -9.11
C ASP A 45 0.12 -13.51 -9.34
N GLN A 46 0.61 -12.39 -8.80
CA GLN A 46 1.98 -11.92 -8.85
C GLN A 46 2.90 -12.46 -7.73
N PHE A 47 2.40 -13.07 -6.65
CA PHE A 47 3.24 -13.52 -5.53
C PHE A 47 2.87 -14.91 -5.01
N LYS A 48 3.87 -15.79 -4.93
CA LYS A 48 3.74 -17.19 -4.53
C LYS A 48 3.32 -17.36 -3.06
N ASP A 49 3.73 -16.42 -2.20
CA ASP A 49 3.55 -16.51 -0.75
C ASP A 49 3.30 -15.14 -0.09
N PHE A 50 2.50 -15.13 0.98
CA PHE A 50 2.17 -13.94 1.77
C PHE A 50 3.40 -13.24 2.36
N GLU A 51 4.40 -14.02 2.76
CA GLU A 51 5.64 -13.52 3.37
C GLU A 51 6.42 -12.62 2.41
N ILE A 52 6.46 -12.99 1.12
CA ILE A 52 7.12 -12.21 0.08
C ILE A 52 6.49 -10.83 0.01
N ARG A 53 5.17 -10.74 -0.07
CA ARG A 53 4.46 -9.45 -0.11
C ARG A 53 4.72 -8.58 1.12
N GLY A 54 4.74 -9.18 2.31
CA GLY A 54 5.06 -8.45 3.54
C GLY A 54 6.49 -7.92 3.55
N ASN A 55 7.44 -8.69 3.02
CA ASN A 55 8.83 -8.28 2.88
C ASN A 55 9.00 -7.16 1.85
N MET A 56 8.36 -7.27 0.67
CA MET A 56 8.35 -6.22 -0.36
C MET A 56 7.79 -4.90 0.19
N PHE A 57 6.68 -4.93 0.92
CA PHE A 57 6.10 -3.73 1.54
C PHE A 57 7.08 -3.04 2.50
N LYS A 58 7.77 -3.81 3.36
CA LYS A 58 8.79 -3.26 4.27
C LYS A 58 9.97 -2.67 3.51
N GLU A 59 10.40 -3.32 2.43
CA GLU A 59 11.49 -2.83 1.58
C GLU A 59 11.12 -1.49 0.91
N TYR A 60 9.94 -1.41 0.28
CA TYR A 60 9.46 -0.18 -0.34
C TYR A 60 9.35 0.97 0.66
N ILE A 61 8.82 0.74 1.86
CA ILE A 61 8.78 1.76 2.91
C ILE A 61 10.19 2.21 3.33
N ARG A 62 11.15 1.29 3.47
CA ARG A 62 12.54 1.65 3.79
C ARG A 62 13.16 2.49 2.68
N ASN A 63 12.93 2.15 1.42
CA ASN A 63 13.46 2.90 0.28
C ASN A 63 12.88 4.33 0.24
N LEU A 64 11.60 4.51 0.56
CA LEU A 64 10.98 5.85 0.65
C LEU A 64 11.55 6.69 1.79
N ASN A 65 11.90 6.09 2.93
CA ASN A 65 12.51 6.81 4.05
C ASN A 65 14.00 7.13 3.82
N SER A 66 14.73 6.26 3.14
CA SER A 66 16.15 6.48 2.80
C SER A 66 16.32 7.52 1.70
N THR A 67 15.36 7.59 0.78
CA THR A 67 15.27 8.65 -0.22
C THR A 67 14.48 9.80 0.40
N GLY A 68 15.09 10.48 1.38
CA GLY A 68 14.58 11.77 1.80
C GLY A 68 14.35 12.59 0.53
N LEU A 69 13.11 13.00 0.27
CA LEU A 69 12.88 14.12 -0.62
C LEU A 69 13.72 15.26 -0.08
N SER A 70 14.86 15.49 -0.73
CA SER A 70 15.59 16.76 -0.72
C SER A 70 14.74 17.82 -1.38
#